data_AF-A0A975HFU7-F1
#
_entry.id   AF-A0A975HFU7-F1
#
_cell.length_a   1.000
_cell.length_b   1.000
_cell.length_c   1.000
_cell.angle_alpha   90.00
_cell.angle_beta   90.00
_cell.angle_gamma   90.00
#
_symmetry.space_group_name_H-M   'P 1'
#
loop_
_entity.id
_entity.type
_entity.pdbx_description
1 polymer ?
#
loop_
_entity_poly.entity_id
_entity_poly.type
_entity_poly.pdbx_seq_one_letter_code
_entity_poly.pdbx_strand_id
1 'polypeptide(L)' 'MSDGTAHRGLRLASVLSAIAQAEEDARHHDLSPGNRDRHAEAAQRADHCAETSRLLARRLIEDAFPGVSWAMIERAAL' A
#
# COMPACT_ATOMS: atom_id res chain seq x y z
N MET A 1 26.65 -10.10 3.87
CA MET A 1 25.77 -9.14 3.17
C MET A 1 24.27 -9.43 3.37
N SER A 2 23.85 -10.27 4.34
CA SER A 2 22.45 -10.69 4.50
C SER A 2 21.54 -9.69 5.25
N ASP A 3 22.12 -8.79 6.04
CA ASP A 3 21.37 -7.85 6.90
C ASP A 3 20.57 -6.82 6.10
N GLY A 4 21.13 -6.33 4.99
CA GLY A 4 20.49 -5.31 4.14
C GLY A 4 19.23 -5.82 3.44
N THR A 5 19.20 -7.10 3.05
CA THR A 5 18.04 -7.72 2.38
C THR A 5 16.93 -8.03 3.38
N ALA A 6 17.28 -8.51 4.57
CA ALA A 6 16.32 -8.73 5.66
C ALA A 6 15.62 -7.43 6.07
N HIS A 7 16.38 -6.33 6.17
CA HIS A 7 15.82 -5.00 6.46
C HIS A 7 14.87 -4.49 5.37
N ARG A 8 15.21 -4.69 4.09
CA ARG A 8 14.33 -4.33 2.96
C ARG A 8 13.03 -5.14 2.95
N GLY A 9 13.11 -6.44 3.23
CA GLY A 9 11.94 -7.32 3.35
C GLY A 9 11.00 -6.90 4.47
N LEU A 10 11.54 -6.57 5.66
CA LEU A 10 10.74 -6.06 6.78
C LEU A 10 10.07 -4.72 6.47
N ARG A 11 10.78 -3.81 5.78
CA ARG A 11 10.20 -2.54 5.33
C ARG A 11 9.06 -2.76 4.36
N LEU A 12 9.22 -3.64 3.36
CA LEU A 12 8.14 -3.96 2.43
C LEU A 12 6.93 -4.58 3.15
N ALA A 13 7.16 -5.53 4.05
CA ALA A 13 6.09 -6.15 4.83
C ALA A 13 5.31 -5.10 5.67
N SER A 14 6.01 -4.17 6.31
CA SER A 14 5.37 -3.08 7.06
C SER A 14 4.50 -2.19 6.18
N VAL A 15 4.92 -1.91 4.94
CA VAL A 15 4.16 -1.09 4.00
C VAL A 15 2.92 -1.84 3.50
N LEU A 16 3.06 -3.13 3.19
CA LEU A 16 1.92 -3.97 2.80
C LEU A 16 0.88 -4.09 3.92
N SER A 17 1.32 -4.23 5.17
CA SER A 17 0.41 -4.22 6.33
C SER A 17 -0.32 -2.88 6.48
N ALA A 18 0.35 -1.75 6.23
CA ALA A 18 -0.30 -0.43 6.28
C ALA A 18 -1.37 -0.27 5.19
N ILE A 19 -1.13 -0.81 3.98
CA ILE A 19 -2.13 -0.84 2.90
C ILE A 19 -3.35 -1.67 3.33
N ALA A 20 -3.11 -2.89 3.83
CA ALA A 20 -4.19 -3.79 4.24
C ALA A 20 -5.05 -3.16 5.35
N GLN A 21 -4.41 -2.48 6.32
CA GLN A 21 -5.14 -1.78 7.38
C GLN A 21 -5.96 -0.61 6.82
N ALA A 22 -5.39 0.22 5.95
CA ALA A 22 -6.10 1.34 5.34
C ALA A 22 -7.32 0.88 4.52
N GLU A 23 -7.19 -0.24 3.78
CA GLU A 23 -8.30 -0.83 3.02
C GLU A 23 -9.39 -1.43 3.91
N GLU A 24 -9.03 -1.96 5.08
CA GLU A 24 -9.99 -2.44 6.08
C GLU A 24 -10.72 -1.29 6.77
N ASP A 25 -10.01 -0.22 7.12
CA ASP A 25 -10.58 0.99 7.72
C ASP A 25 -11.57 1.66 6.76
N ALA A 26 -11.23 1.77 5.47
CA ALA A 26 -12.14 2.29 4.45
C ALA A 26 -13.43 1.46 4.35
N ARG A 27 -13.31 0.12 4.30
CA ARG A 27 -14.47 -0.79 4.27
C ARG A 27 -15.35 -0.65 5.51
N HIS A 28 -14.76 -0.50 6.69
CA HIS A 28 -15.52 -0.28 7.93
C HIS A 28 -16.28 1.05 7.91
N HIS A 29 -15.70 2.10 7.34
CA HIS A 29 -16.35 3.41 7.25
C HIS A 29 -17.47 3.45 6.22
N ASP A 30 -17.39 2.68 5.13
CA ASP A 30 -18.46 2.57 4.13
C ASP A 30 -19.72 1.87 4.66
N LEU A 31 -19.57 0.99 5.66
CA LEU A 31 -20.67 0.17 6.21
C LEU A 31 -21.36 0.79 7.44
N SER A 32 -20.86 1.91 7.97
CA SER A 32 -21.36 2.49 9.22
C SER A 32 -22.49 3.53 9.01
N PRO A 33 -23.67 3.38 9.66
CA PRO A 33 -24.74 4.36 9.54
C PRO A 33 -24.54 5.54 10.51
N GLY A 34 -24.10 6.68 9.98
CA GLY A 34 -24.21 7.98 10.67
C GLY A 34 -23.02 8.93 10.47
N ASN A 35 -23.27 10.21 10.19
CA ASN A 35 -22.27 11.28 10.02
C ASN A 35 -21.44 11.24 8.72
N ARG A 36 -22.16 11.32 7.58
CA ARG A 36 -21.63 11.28 6.20
C ARG A 36 -20.35 12.08 5.97
N ASP A 37 -20.26 13.31 6.50
CA ASP A 37 -19.12 14.19 6.22
C ASP A 37 -17.83 13.69 6.89
N ARG A 38 -17.92 13.19 8.14
CA ARG A 38 -16.77 12.57 8.82
C ARG A 38 -16.34 11.26 8.14
N HIS A 39 -17.28 10.51 7.58
CA HIS A 39 -16.97 9.30 6.82
C HIS A 39 -16.28 9.60 5.50
N ALA A 40 -16.74 10.62 4.78
CA ALA A 40 -16.10 11.04 3.52
C ALA A 40 -14.64 11.46 3.75
N GLU A 41 -14.34 12.23 4.79
CA GLU A 41 -12.96 12.61 5.13
C GLU A 41 -12.11 11.41 5.61
N ALA A 42 -12.71 10.45 6.32
CA ALA A 42 -12.01 9.26 6.78
C ALA A 42 -11.66 8.33 5.61
N ALA A 43 -12.62 8.08 4.71
CA ALA A 43 -12.42 7.32 3.48
C ALA A 43 -11.34 7.97 2.60
N GLN A 44 -11.41 9.28 2.39
CA GLN A 44 -10.42 10.00 1.59
C GLN A 44 -9.00 9.93 2.18
N ARG A 45 -8.87 9.96 3.51
CA ARG A 45 -7.59 9.77 4.21
C ARG A 45 -7.07 8.35 4.05
N ALA A 46 -7.94 7.35 4.16
CA ALA A 46 -7.59 5.95 3.97
C ALA A 46 -7.11 5.68 2.53
N ASP A 47 -7.85 6.19 1.54
CA ASP A 47 -7.47 6.10 0.13
C ASP A 47 -6.12 6.76 -0.15
N HIS A 48 -5.91 7.96 0.39
CA HIS A 48 -4.65 8.67 0.23
C HIS A 48 -3.46 7.91 0.86
N CYS A 49 -3.68 7.30 2.03
CA CYS A 49 -2.70 6.46 2.71
C CYS A 49 -2.37 5.22 1.89
N ALA A 50 -3.39 4.54 1.36
CA ALA A 50 -3.23 3.35 0.52
C ALA A 50 -2.48 3.68 -0.78
N GLU A 51 -2.84 4.76 -1.47
CA GLU A 51 -2.17 5.21 -2.70
C GLU A 51 -0.68 5.52 -2.44
N THR A 52 -0.40 6.29 -1.39
CA THR A 52 0.97 6.66 -1.00
C THR A 52 1.80 5.42 -0.64
N SER A 53 1.20 4.48 0.10
CA SER A 53 1.84 3.23 0.50
C SER A 53 2.07 2.30 -0.69
N ARG A 54 1.13 2.22 -1.65
CA ARG A 54 1.31 1.48 -2.91
C ARG A 54 2.47 2.03 -3.72
N LEU A 55 2.58 3.36 -3.87
CA LEU A 55 3.73 3.98 -4.55
C LEU A 55 5.06 3.63 -3.87
N LEU A 56 5.09 3.63 -2.54
CA LEU A 56 6.29 3.25 -1.78
C LEU A 56 6.62 1.75 -1.97
N ALA A 57 5.62 0.87 -1.90
CA ALA A 57 5.80 -0.56 -2.12
C ALA A 57 6.34 -0.86 -3.52
N ARG A 58 5.80 -0.19 -4.56
CA ARG A 58 6.28 -0.30 -5.94
C ARG A 58 7.77 0.04 -6.05
N ARG A 59 8.19 1.19 -5.51
CA ARG A 59 9.61 1.59 -5.51
C ARG A 59 10.50 0.59 -4.78
N LEU A 60 10.06 0.09 -3.62
CA LEU A 60 10.82 -0.90 -2.87
C LEU A 60 10.99 -2.22 -3.65
N ILE A 61 10.00 -2.62 -4.44
CA ILE A 61 10.06 -3.80 -5.30
C ILE A 61 11.02 -3.55 -6.46
N GLU A 62 10.91 -2.42 -7.16
CA GLU A 62 11.82 -2.06 -8.26
C GLU A 62 13.28 -1.96 -7.77
N ASP A 63 13.52 -1.37 -6.60
CA ASP A 63 14.85 -1.29 -5.97
C ASP A 63 15.42 -2.67 -5.59
N ALA A 64 14.55 -3.64 -5.30
CA ALA A 64 14.94 -5.02 -4.99
C ALA A 64 15.28 -5.82 -6.26
N PHE A 65 14.73 -5.46 -7.41
CA PHE A 65 14.92 -6.13 -8.69
C PHE A 65 15.39 -5.15 -9.79
N PRO A 66 16.70 -4.82 -9.82
CA PRO A 66 17.23 -3.90 -10.82
C PRO A 66 16.90 -4.33 -12.25
N GLY A 67 16.33 -3.42 -13.03
CA GLY A 67 15.90 -3.69 -14.41
C GLY A 67 14.48 -4.23 -14.55
N VAL A 68 13.78 -4.49 -13.45
CA VAL A 68 12.35 -4.79 -13.44
C VAL A 68 11.59 -3.52 -13.06
N SER A 69 10.74 -3.03 -13.97
CA SER A 69 9.81 -1.94 -13.66
C SER A 69 8.43 -2.49 -13.31
N TRP A 70 7.66 -1.72 -12.56
CA TRP A 70 6.28 -2.06 -12.23
C TRP A 70 5.42 -2.27 -13.48
N ALA A 71 5.63 -1.45 -14.52
CA ALA A 71 4.96 -1.61 -15.80
C ALA A 71 5.27 -2.96 -16.49
N MET A 72 6.46 -3.51 -16.29
CA MET A 72 6.80 -4.85 -16.79
C MET A 72 6.07 -5.95 -16.00
N ILE A 73 5.97 -5.78 -14.67
CA ILE A 73 5.22 -6.71 -13.81
C ILE A 73 3.73 -6.70 -14.17
N GLU A 74 3.12 -5.51 -14.32
CA GLU A 74 1.71 -5.37 -14.72
C GLU A 74 1.43 -6.02 -16.08
N ARG A 75 2.34 -5.88 -17.05
CA ARG A 75 2.22 -6.53 -18.36
C ARG A 75 2.36 -8.05 -18.32
N ALA A 76 3.12 -8.59 -17.37
CA ALA A 76 3.31 -10.03 -17.21
C ALA A 76 2.19 -10.69 -16.39
N ALA A 77 1.40 -9.90 -15.66
CA ALA A 77 0.27 -10.36 -14.86
C ALA A 77 -1.05 -10.41 -15.65
N LEU A 78 -1.07 -9.84 -16.87
CA LEU A 78 -2.15 -9.92 -17.85
C LEU A 78 -2.03 -11.18 -18.72
#